data_AF-A0A535YQM7-F1
#
_entry.id   AF-A0A535YQM7-F1
#
_cell.length_a   1.000
_cell.length_b   1.000
_cell.length_c   1.000
_cell.angle_alpha   90.00
_cell.angle_beta   90.00
_cell.angle_gamma   90.00
#
_symmetry.space_group_name_H-M   'P 1'
#
loop_
_entity.id
_entity.type
_entity.pdbx_description
1 polymer ?
#
loop_
_entity_poly.entity_id
_entity_poly.type
_entity_poly.pdbx_seq_one_letter_code
_entity_poly.pdbx_strand_id
1 'polypeptide(L)' 'MLKRTIEIAATLGLDYLYDSQYAATAEALHAEFWTGDKAFRDVAQPSLPYVHWIGERMGRV' A
#
# COMPACT_ATOMS: atom_id res chain seq x y z
N MET A 1 -13.43 3.83 6.74
CA MET A 1 -12.07 3.28 6.89
C MET A 1 -12.06 1.76 6.72
N LEU A 2 -12.62 0.96 7.64
CA LEU A 2 -12.60 -0.52 7.55
C LEU A 2 -13.18 -1.09 6.23
N LYS A 3 -14.27 -0.52 5.70
CA LYS A 3 -14.83 -0.92 4.39
C LYS A 3 -13.78 -0.81 3.28
N ARG A 4 -13.08 0.32 3.21
CA ARG A 4 -12.08 0.58 2.17
C ARG A 4 -10.87 -0.34 2.29
N THR A 5 -10.45 -0.62 3.53
CA THR A 5 -9.42 -1.63 3.83
C THR A 5 -9.77 -3.00 3.25
N ILE A 6 -11.02 -3.46 3.42
CA ILE A 6 -11.48 -4.75 2.88
C ILE A 6 -11.52 -4.71 1.35
N GLU A 7 -12.00 -3.63 0.75
CA GLU A 7 -12.00 -3.47 -0.71
C GLU A 7 -10.59 -3.52 -1.32
N ILE A 8 -9.62 -2.86 -0.68
CA ILE A 8 -8.22 -2.89 -1.10
C ILE A 8 -7.67 -4.32 -0.96
N ALA A 9 -7.86 -4.98 0.19
CA ALA A 9 -7.40 -6.34 0.39
C ALA A 9 -7.98 -7.31 -0.65
N ALA A 10 -9.28 -7.20 -0.94
CA ALA A 10 -9.94 -8.02 -1.96
C ALA A 10 -9.41 -7.73 -3.37
N THR A 11 -9.18 -6.46 -3.71
CA THR A 11 -8.64 -6.06 -5.02
C THR A 11 -7.22 -6.57 -5.23
N LEU A 12 -6.41 -6.56 -4.17
CA LEU A 12 -5.01 -7.00 -4.20
C LEU A 12 -4.84 -8.50 -3.93
N GLY A 13 -5.92 -9.23 -3.63
CA GLY A 13 -5.88 -10.66 -3.31
C GLY A 13 -5.09 -10.97 -2.03
N LEU A 14 -5.14 -10.10 -1.02
CA LEU A 14 -4.40 -10.23 0.22
C LEU A 14 -5.21 -10.97 1.28
N ASP A 15 -4.58 -11.94 1.95
CA ASP A 15 -5.17 -12.69 3.07
C ASP A 15 -5.29 -11.85 4.36
N TYR A 16 -4.49 -10.79 4.48
CA TYR A 16 -4.41 -9.94 5.67
C TYR A 16 -4.79 -8.48 5.37
N LEU A 17 -5.40 -7.84 6.37
CA LEU A 17 -5.91 -6.48 6.24
C LEU A 17 -4.90 -5.39 6.63
N TYR A 18 -3.78 -5.74 7.26
CA TYR A 18 -2.88 -4.76 7.89
C TYR A 18 -2.31 -3.75 6.89
N ASP A 19 -1.67 -4.20 5.82
CA ASP A 19 -1.12 -3.29 4.81
C ASP A 19 -2.20 -2.53 4.05
N SER A 20 -3.34 -3.19 3.82
CA SER A 20 -4.52 -2.56 3.21
C SER A 20 -5.09 -1.43 4.08
N GLN A 21 -4.95 -1.55 5.42
CA GLN A 21 -5.39 -0.53 6.36
C GLN A 21 -4.50 0.71 6.30
N TYR A 22 -3.19 0.55 6.13
CA TYR A 22 -2.28 1.67 5.88
C TYR A 22 -2.54 2.33 4.54
N ALA A 23 -2.75 1.55 3.48
CA ALA A 23 -3.10 2.07 2.16
C ALA A 23 -4.41 2.89 2.21
N ALA A 24 -5.47 2.34 2.82
CA ALA A 24 -6.75 3.06 2.99
C ALA A 24 -6.61 4.35 3.82
N THR A 25 -5.71 4.34 4.82
CA THR A 25 -5.45 5.52 5.65
C THR A 25 -4.71 6.60 4.86
N ALA A 26 -3.69 6.22 4.08
CA ALA A 26 -2.96 7.13 3.23
C ALA A 26 -3.85 7.74 2.14
N GLU A 27 -4.71 6.94 1.51
CA GLU A 27 -5.73 7.40 0.56
C GLU A 27 -6.64 8.47 1.16
N ALA A 28 -7.16 8.22 2.38
CA ALA A 28 -8.05 9.14 3.07
C ALA A 28 -7.38 10.46 3.50
N LEU A 29 -6.07 10.44 3.70
CA LEU A 29 -5.27 11.61 4.06
C LEU A 29 -4.62 12.31 2.85
N HIS A 30 -4.84 11.81 1.63
CA HIS A 30 -4.12 12.24 0.43
C HIS A 30 -2.59 12.25 0.63
N ALA A 31 -2.09 11.22 1.31
CA ALA A 31 -0.68 11.07 1.65
C ALA A 31 -0.02 9.96 0.83
N GLU A 32 1.30 10.06 0.67
CA GLU A 32 2.11 8.98 0.13
C GLU A 32 2.29 7.88 1.19
N PHE A 33 2.15 6.63 0.80
CA PHE A 33 2.41 5.47 1.66
C PHE A 33 3.75 4.82 1.30
N TRP A 34 4.77 5.07 2.12
CA TRP A 34 6.09 4.45 1.97
C TRP A 34 6.17 3.19 2.83
N THR A 35 6.35 2.04 2.20
CA THR A 35 6.48 0.76 2.89
C THR A 35 7.88 0.17 2.73
N GLY A 36 8.31 -0.58 3.75
CA GLY A 36 9.48 -1.47 3.66
C GLY A 36 9.18 -2.77 2.91
N ASP A 37 7.91 -3.14 2.79
CA ASP A 37 7.46 -4.34 2.11
C ASP A 37 7.42 -4.13 0.59
N LYS A 38 8.45 -4.62 -0.10
CA LYS A 38 8.53 -4.54 -1.55
C LYS A 38 7.47 -5.40 -2.24
N ALA A 39 7.11 -6.56 -1.68
CA ALA A 39 6.14 -7.46 -2.29
C ALA A 39 4.74 -6.84 -2.28
N PHE A 40 4.35 -6.24 -1.15
CA PHE A 40 3.12 -5.47 -1.06
C PHE A 40 3.12 -4.31 -2.07
N ARG A 41 4.20 -3.51 -2.12
CA ARG A 41 4.30 -2.43 -3.13
C ARG A 41 4.07 -2.97 -4.53
N ASP A 42 4.75 -4.05 -4.91
CA ASP A 42 4.76 -4.54 -6.30
C ASP A 42 3.35 -4.97 -6.74
N VAL A 43 2.55 -5.51 -5.82
CA VAL A 43 1.14 -5.87 -6.04
C VAL A 43 0.23 -4.64 -6.00
N ALA A 44 0.47 -3.69 -5.08
CA ALA A 44 -0.41 -2.55 -4.82
C ALA A 44 -0.28 -1.42 -5.86
N GLN A 45 0.95 -1.08 -6.27
CA GLN A 45 1.25 0.10 -7.10
C GLN A 45 0.39 0.23 -8.36
N PRO A 46 0.11 -0.85 -9.14
CA PRO A 46 -0.69 -0.74 -10.35
C PRO A 46 -2.10 -0.19 -10.09
N SER A 47 -2.67 -0.46 -8.91
CA SER A 47 -4.01 0.01 -8.52
C SER A 47 -3.96 1.23 -7.59
N LEU A 48 -2.88 1.39 -6.83
CA LEU A 48 -2.72 2.39 -5.77
C LEU A 48 -1.39 3.16 -5.99
N PRO A 49 -1.37 4.17 -6.87
CA PRO A 49 -0.13 4.83 -7.30
C PRO A 49 0.59 5.63 -6.20
N TYR A 50 -0.06 5.86 -5.06
CA TYR A 50 0.51 6.53 -3.88
C TYR A 50 1.26 5.57 -2.94
N VAL A 51 1.28 4.27 -3.21
CA VAL A 51 2.05 3.28 -2.45
C VAL A 51 3.44 3.19 -3.05
N HIS A 52 4.50 3.33 -2.26
CA HIS A 52 5.90 3.33 -2.73
C HIS A 52 6.77 2.40 -1.89
N TRP A 53 7.90 1.98 -2.46
CA TRP A 53 8.88 1.19 -1.72
C TRP A 53 9.98 2.11 -1.21
N ILE A 54 10.28 2.05 0.09
CA ILE A 54 11.31 2.91 0.71
C ILE A 54 12.68 2.78 0.03
N GLY A 55 13.00 1.62 -0.54
CA GLY A 55 14.24 1.40 -1.28
C GLY A 55 14.40 2.26 -2.54
N GLU A 56 13.32 2.80 -3.11
CA GLU A 56 13.39 3.76 -4.23
C GLU A 56 14.08 5.07 -3.82
N ARG A 57 13.94 5.46 -2.54
CA ARG A 57 14.58 6.65 -1.98
C ARG A 57 15.96 6.39 -1.42
N MET A 58 16.31 5.15 -1.12
CA MET A 58 17.58 4.80 -0.49
C MET A 58 18.74 4.64 -1.47
N GLY A 59 18.50 4.70 -2.79
CA GLY A 59 19.52 4.78 -3.84
C GLY A 59 20.67 3.79 -3.69
N ARG A 60 20.55 2.58 -4.27
CA ARG A 60 21.58 1.51 -4.28
C ARG A 60 22.46 1.48 -3.01
N VAL A 61 21.97 0.80 -1.98
CA VAL A 61 22.88 0.21 -0.98
C VAL A 61 23.57 -1.00 -1.61
#